data_AF-A0A4C1TH43-F1
#
_entry.id   AF-A0A4C1TH43-F1
#
_cell.length_a   1.000
_cell.length_b   1.000
_cell.length_c   1.000
_cell.angle_alpha   90.00
_cell.angle_beta   90.00
_cell.angle_gamma   90.00
#
_symmetry.space_group_name_H-M   'P 1'
#
loop_
_entity.id
_entity.type
_entity.pdbx_description
1 polymer ?
#
loop_
_entity_poly.entity_id
_entity_poly.type
_entity_poly.pdbx_seq_one_letter_code
_entity_poly.pdbx_strand_id
1 'polypeptide(L)'
;MAYLNQNARIELPEEWAEHVRGARQRPKPFNVIECSQDAFKGWTAFLKPFYKKTCPFPIRPVLEYRVQKEHPRLMFHRNFNNSPRESSVVNTPVSFRSTKAVNEGEFKLLGLAYNEKLPISTAKYSDLQFLKKFCRPETRRYYDELPHAANIKDSEVN
;
A
#
# COMPACT_ATOMS: atom_id res chain seq x y z
N MET A 1 23.29 -27.50 9.23
CA MET A 1 22.58 -26.26 8.84
C MET A 1 21.45 -26.64 7.91
N ALA A 2 20.24 -26.10 8.09
CA ALA A 2 19.11 -26.45 7.23
C ALA A 2 19.40 -26.02 5.78
N TYR A 3 19.20 -26.92 4.82
CA TYR A 3 19.42 -26.65 3.40
C TYR A 3 18.20 -25.94 2.84
N LEU A 4 18.17 -24.61 2.98
CA LEU A 4 17.15 -23.78 2.35
C LEU A 4 17.57 -23.53 0.90
N ASN A 5 16.76 -24.00 -0.05
CA ASN A 5 17.03 -23.76 -1.46
C ASN A 5 16.86 -22.26 -1.77
N GLN A 6 17.97 -21.59 -2.08
CA GLN A 6 18.01 -20.14 -2.33
C GLN A 6 17.47 -19.76 -3.72
N ASN A 7 17.32 -20.73 -4.63
CA ASN A 7 16.81 -20.50 -5.98
C ASN A 7 15.28 -20.63 -6.07
N ALA A 8 14.61 -21.01 -4.98
CA ALA A 8 13.16 -21.16 -4.95
C ALA A 8 12.46 -19.82 -5.24
N ARG A 9 11.37 -19.86 -6.02
CA ARG A 9 10.53 -18.70 -6.31
C ARG A 9 9.47 -18.58 -5.23
N ILE A 10 9.65 -17.56 -4.40
CA ILE A 10 8.83 -17.26 -3.25
C ILE A 10 8.52 -15.77 -3.32
N GLU A 11 7.24 -15.45 -3.48
CA GLU A 11 6.70 -14.09 -3.52
C GLU A 11 5.82 -13.82 -2.29
N LEU A 12 5.16 -14.85 -1.76
CA LEU A 12 4.21 -14.73 -0.65
C LEU A 12 4.82 -15.20 0.69
N PRO A 13 4.41 -14.61 1.83
CA PRO A 13 4.84 -15.07 3.16
C PRO A 13 4.47 -16.54 3.48
N GLU A 14 3.34 -17.02 2.97
CA GLU A 14 2.88 -18.40 3.18
C GLU A 14 3.81 -19.42 2.51
N GLU A 15 4.28 -19.10 1.29
CA GLU A 15 5.25 -19.90 0.54
C GLU A 15 6.59 -20.04 1.30
N TRP A 16 6.98 -19.04 2.09
CA TRP A 16 8.15 -19.14 2.98
C TRP A 16 7.94 -20.17 4.09
N ALA A 17 6.74 -20.25 4.68
CA ALA A 17 6.46 -21.21 5.75
C ALA A 17 6.56 -22.65 5.23
N GLU A 18 6.02 -22.92 4.05
CA GLU A 18 6.12 -24.22 3.38
C GLU A 18 7.57 -24.59 3.04
N HIS A 19 8.32 -23.62 2.49
CA HIS A 19 9.72 -23.83 2.12
C HIS A 19 10.61 -24.14 3.33
N VAL A 20 10.39 -23.42 4.44
CA VAL A 20 11.09 -23.66 5.72
C VAL A 20 10.68 -25.02 6.30
N ARG A 21 9.40 -25.39 6.23
CA ARG A 21 8.89 -26.69 6.67
C ARG A 21 9.55 -27.82 5.89
N GLY A 22 9.65 -27.70 4.57
CA GLY A 22 10.36 -28.64 3.69
C GLY A 22 11.84 -28.76 4.04
N ALA A 23 12.55 -27.63 4.16
CA ALA A 23 13.98 -27.59 4.50
C ALA A 23 14.31 -28.17 5.88
N ARG A 24 13.33 -28.20 6.80
CA ARG A 24 13.47 -28.73 8.17
C ARG A 24 13.00 -30.17 8.33
N GLN A 25 12.50 -30.83 7.27
CA GLN A 25 12.16 -32.26 7.33
C GLN A 25 13.38 -33.14 7.62
N ARG A 26 14.59 -32.69 7.29
CA ARG A 26 15.84 -33.41 7.54
C ARG A 26 16.98 -32.46 7.94
N PRO A 27 17.70 -32.72 9.05
CA PRO A 27 17.46 -33.77 10.06
C PRO A 27 16.30 -33.42 11.00
N LYS A 28 15.46 -34.42 11.36
CA LYS A 28 14.40 -34.30 12.39
C LYS A 28 15.07 -34.06 13.74
N PRO A 29 14.91 -32.86 14.34
CA PRO A 29 13.94 -32.73 15.44
C PRO A 29 13.21 -31.37 15.50
N PHE A 30 13.16 -30.60 14.41
CA PHE A 30 12.60 -29.23 14.45
C PHE A 30 11.08 -29.22 14.19
N ASN A 31 10.33 -28.65 15.13
CA ASN A 31 8.93 -28.28 14.90
C ASN A 31 8.88 -26.86 14.32
N VAL A 32 8.27 -26.68 13.15
CA VAL A 32 8.13 -25.37 12.50
C VAL A 32 6.77 -24.81 12.89
N ILE A 33 6.80 -23.74 13.70
CA ILE A 33 5.60 -23.04 14.19
C ILE A 33 5.44 -21.75 13.40
N GLU A 34 4.24 -21.50 12.90
CA GLU A 34 3.88 -20.24 12.27
C GLU A 34 3.67 -19.18 13.36
N CYS A 35 4.52 -18.16 13.36
CA CYS A 35 4.48 -17.08 14.34
C CYS A 35 3.98 -15.81 13.68
N SER A 36 3.11 -15.05 14.37
CA SER A 36 2.69 -13.73 13.91
C SER A 36 3.83 -12.71 14.03
N GLN A 37 3.73 -11.61 13.27
CA GLN A 37 4.74 -10.55 13.29
C GLN A 37 4.94 -9.94 14.70
N ASP A 38 3.90 -9.98 15.55
CA ASP A 38 3.94 -9.49 16.92
C ASP A 38 4.99 -10.21 17.78
N ALA A 39 5.23 -11.50 17.53
CA ALA A 39 6.23 -12.28 18.25
C ALA A 39 7.66 -11.76 18.05
N PHE A 40 7.92 -11.02 16.96
CA PHE A 40 9.26 -10.58 16.56
C PHE A 40 9.49 -9.08 16.70
N LYS A 41 8.46 -8.28 17.03
CA LYS A 41 8.57 -6.81 17.14
C LYS A 41 9.67 -6.35 18.11
N GLY A 42 9.94 -7.12 19.16
CA GLY A 42 10.99 -6.82 20.15
C GLY A 42 12.40 -7.30 19.80
N TRP A 43 12.58 -8.09 18.73
CA TRP A 43 13.84 -8.78 18.44
C TRP A 43 14.82 -7.96 17.60
N THR A 44 14.48 -6.71 17.28
CA THR A 44 15.27 -5.83 16.42
C THR A 44 16.69 -5.60 16.95
N ALA A 45 16.85 -5.40 18.26
CA ALA A 45 18.16 -5.23 18.89
C ALA A 45 18.97 -6.54 18.90
N PHE A 46 18.32 -7.67 19.19
CA PHE A 46 18.93 -9.00 19.24
C PHE A 46 19.41 -9.48 17.87
N LEU A 47 18.66 -9.20 16.81
CA LEU A 47 18.98 -9.65 15.45
C LEU A 47 19.99 -8.75 14.73
N LYS A 48 20.20 -7.52 15.21
CA LYS A 48 21.10 -6.53 14.61
C LYS A 48 22.53 -7.05 14.32
N PRO A 49 23.20 -7.82 15.20
CA PRO A 49 24.54 -8.34 14.94
C PRO A 49 24.58 -9.39 13.82
N PHE A 50 23.46 -10.07 13.57
CA PHE A 50 23.36 -11.15 12.59
C PHE A 50 23.07 -10.64 11.17
N TYR A 51 22.55 -9.41 11.04
CA TYR A 51 22.30 -8.80 9.73
C TYR A 51 23.59 -8.24 9.13
N LYS A 52 23.98 -8.79 7.97
CA LYS A 52 25.05 -8.20 7.15
C LYS A 52 24.50 -6.99 6.40
N LYS A 53 25.29 -5.90 6.31
CA LYS A 53 24.93 -4.68 5.55
C LYS A 53 24.69 -4.98 4.07
N THR A 54 25.46 -5.90 3.51
CA THR A 54 25.30 -6.42 2.16
C THR A 54 24.77 -7.84 2.23
N CYS A 55 23.76 -8.13 1.40
CA CYS A 55 23.20 -9.45 1.30
C CYS A 55 24.28 -10.43 0.76
N PRO A 56 24.59 -11.52 1.48
CA PRO A 56 25.69 -12.42 1.11
C PRO A 56 25.31 -13.45 0.04
N PHE A 57 24.07 -13.45 -0.42
CA PHE A 57 23.55 -14.37 -1.44
C PHE A 57 23.08 -13.58 -2.67
N PRO A 58 23.09 -14.20 -3.86
CA PRO A 58 22.63 -13.53 -5.08
C PRO A 58 21.16 -13.15 -4.94
N ILE A 59 20.90 -11.84 -4.94
CA ILE A 59 19.54 -11.31 -4.98
C ILE A 59 19.10 -11.33 -6.45
N ARG A 60 17.83 -11.62 -6.68
CA ARG A 60 17.22 -11.44 -8.00
C ARG A 60 17.40 -9.99 -8.46
N PRO A 61 17.70 -9.76 -9.75
CA PRO A 61 17.72 -8.40 -10.27
C PRO A 61 16.32 -7.78 -10.10
N VAL A 62 16.26 -6.69 -9.35
CA VAL A 62 15.06 -5.86 -9.23
C VAL A 62 15.21 -4.75 -10.25
N LEU A 63 14.37 -4.82 -11.27
CA LEU A 63 14.30 -3.82 -12.33
C LEU A 63 13.53 -2.61 -11.80
N GLU A 64 14.26 -1.57 -11.40
CA GLU A 64 13.65 -0.31 -11.02
C GLU A 64 13.70 0.68 -12.16
N TYR A 65 12.56 1.31 -12.42
CA TYR A 65 12.43 2.39 -13.40
C TYR A 65 12.06 3.70 -12.71
N ARG A 66 12.72 4.78 -13.13
CA ARG A 66 12.40 6.13 -12.70
C ARG A 66 12.20 7.01 -13.94
N VAL A 67 10.99 7.51 -14.09
CA VAL A 67 10.60 8.48 -15.11
C VAL A 67 10.39 9.82 -14.42
N GLN A 68 11.02 10.87 -14.95
CA GLN A 68 10.89 12.24 -14.45
C GLN A 68 9.96 13.05 -15.36
N LYS A 69 9.16 13.94 -14.77
CA LYS A 69 8.21 14.76 -15.52
C LYS A 69 8.92 15.81 -16.36
N GLU A 70 10.06 16.28 -15.88
CA GLU A 70 10.92 17.29 -16.51
C GLU A 70 11.50 16.78 -17.83
N HIS A 71 11.79 15.48 -17.92
CA HIS A 71 12.40 14.84 -19.08
C HIS A 71 11.67 13.54 -19.42
N PRO A 72 10.50 13.60 -20.06
CA PRO A 72 9.65 12.42 -20.30
C PRO A 72 10.26 11.36 -21.22
N ARG A 73 11.32 11.71 -21.97
CA ARG A 73 12.05 10.77 -22.85
C ARG A 73 13.26 10.13 -22.18
N LEU A 74 13.65 10.62 -21.01
CA LEU A 74 14.80 10.12 -20.27
C LEU A 74 14.30 9.12 -19.23
N MET A 75 14.64 7.85 -19.43
CA MET A 75 14.31 6.78 -18.50
C MET A 75 15.58 6.40 -17.73
N PHE A 76 15.51 6.47 -16.41
CA PHE A 76 16.56 5.90 -15.56
C PHE A 76 16.16 4.50 -15.13
N HIS A 77 17.08 3.55 -15.25
CA HIS A 77 16.84 2.17 -14.86
C HIS A 77 18.01 1.62 -14.06
N ARG A 78 17.74 0.63 -13.20
CA ARG A 78 18.78 -0.18 -12.54
C ARG A 78 18.28 -1.60 -12.35
N ASN A 79 19.20 -2.54 -12.44
CA ASN A 79 18.91 -3.98 -12.33
C ASN A 79 19.05 -4.51 -10.90
N PHE A 80 19.71 -3.78 -9.99
CA PHE A 80 19.89 -4.21 -8.61
C PHE A 80 19.67 -3.06 -7.63
N ASN A 81 19.13 -3.38 -6.46
CA ASN A 81 19.12 -2.45 -5.35
C ASN A 81 20.57 -2.06 -5.03
N ASN A 82 20.84 -0.75 -5.01
CA ASN A 82 22.16 -0.14 -4.79
C ASN A 82 23.15 -0.12 -5.96
N SER A 83 22.80 -0.58 -7.17
CA SER A 83 23.64 -0.32 -8.34
C SER A 83 23.49 1.13 -8.83
N PRO A 84 24.51 1.71 -9.50
CA PRO A 84 24.34 2.95 -10.25
C PRO A 84 23.15 2.84 -11.21
N ARG A 85 22.47 3.97 -11.44
CA ARG A 85 21.39 4.04 -12.42
C ARG A 85 21.97 4.27 -13.80
N GLU A 86 21.50 3.49 -14.76
CA GLU A 86 21.76 3.68 -16.17
C GLU A 86 20.65 4.54 -16.78
N SER A 87 20.99 5.35 -17.77
CA SER A 87 20.02 6.20 -18.46
C SER A 87 19.82 5.71 -19.88
N SER A 88 18.58 5.54 -20.29
CA SER A 88 18.18 5.20 -21.64
C SER A 88 17.27 6.28 -22.19
N VAL A 89 17.50 6.66 -23.45
CA VAL A 89 16.63 7.59 -24.17
C VAL A 89 15.61 6.78 -24.96
N VAL A 90 14.33 7.06 -24.71
CA VAL A 90 13.25 6.46 -25.48
C VAL A 90 13.22 7.15 -26.86
N ASN A 91 13.89 6.54 -27.82
CA ASN A 91 14.06 7.05 -29.19
C ASN A 91 12.85 6.77 -30.10
N THR A 92 11.88 5.98 -29.64
CA THR A 92 10.64 5.85 -30.38
C THR A 92 9.98 7.22 -30.44
N PRO A 93 9.60 7.71 -31.63
CA PRO A 93 8.76 8.88 -31.69
C PRO A 93 7.52 8.53 -30.90
N VAL A 94 7.35 9.19 -29.75
CA VAL A 94 6.04 9.37 -29.19
C VAL A 94 5.36 10.22 -30.26
N SER A 95 4.77 9.56 -31.26
CA SER A 95 3.38 9.84 -31.49
C SER A 95 2.82 9.68 -30.08
N PHE A 96 2.75 10.79 -29.34
CA PHE A 96 1.62 11.01 -28.49
C PHE A 96 0.53 10.70 -29.49
N ARG A 97 0.05 9.44 -29.45
CA ARG A 97 -1.20 9.08 -30.09
C ARG A 97 -2.03 10.24 -29.64
N SER A 98 -2.39 11.11 -30.59
CA SER A 98 -3.36 12.16 -30.35
C SER A 98 -4.36 11.43 -29.48
N THR A 99 -4.36 11.75 -28.19
CA THR A 99 -5.33 11.17 -27.27
C THR A 99 -6.56 11.66 -27.96
N LYS A 100 -7.20 10.80 -28.77
CA LYS A 100 -8.33 11.19 -29.60
C LYS A 100 -9.15 11.96 -28.61
N ALA A 101 -9.27 13.27 -28.84
CA ALA A 101 -9.91 14.14 -27.88
C ALA A 101 -11.26 13.46 -27.72
N VAL A 102 -11.46 12.88 -26.54
CA VAL A 102 -12.59 12.00 -26.29
C VAL A 102 -13.79 12.83 -26.71
N ASN A 103 -14.56 12.33 -27.67
CA ASN A 103 -15.64 13.15 -28.22
C ASN A 103 -16.58 13.50 -27.06
N GLU A 104 -17.03 14.75 -26.98
CA GLU A 104 -17.96 15.17 -25.93
C GLU A 104 -19.16 14.21 -25.90
N GLY A 105 -19.33 13.46 -24.80
CA GLY A 105 -20.38 12.44 -24.65
C GLY A 105 -19.97 10.98 -24.84
N GLU A 106 -18.71 10.67 -25.15
CA GLU A 106 -18.22 9.27 -25.27
C GLU A 106 -18.20 8.53 -23.91
N PHE A 107 -18.01 9.26 -22.81
CA PHE A 107 -18.21 8.74 -21.46
C PHE A 107 -19.46 9.35 -20.82
N LYS A 108 -20.46 8.51 -20.54
CA LYS A 108 -21.46 8.82 -19.53
C LYS A 108 -20.84 8.53 -18.18
N LEU A 109 -20.36 9.58 -17.49
CA LEU A 109 -20.03 9.47 -16.08
C LEU A 109 -21.29 8.98 -15.36
N LEU A 110 -21.18 7.86 -14.64
CA LEU A 110 -22.24 7.42 -13.75
C LEU A 110 -22.52 8.58 -12.78
N GLY A 111 -23.80 8.85 -12.52
CA GLY A 111 -24.19 9.80 -11.49
C GLY A 111 -23.55 9.42 -10.14
N LEU A 112 -23.45 10.39 -9.23
CA LEU A 112 -23.03 10.11 -7.86
C LEU A 112 -23.87 8.96 -7.31
N ALA A 113 -23.21 7.89 -6.84
CA ALA A 113 -23.89 6.73 -6.28
C ALA A 113 -24.69 7.07 -5.01
N TYR A 114 -24.41 8.22 -4.41
CA TYR A 114 -25.04 8.70 -3.19
C TYR A 114 -25.08 10.23 -3.19
N ASN A 115 -26.28 10.80 -3.01
CA ASN A 115 -26.49 12.25 -2.98
C ASN A 115 -26.67 12.80 -1.56
N GLU A 116 -26.83 11.92 -0.57
CA GLU A 116 -27.11 12.31 0.80
C GLU A 116 -25.83 12.42 1.63
N LYS A 117 -25.93 13.04 2.81
CA LYS A 117 -24.80 13.10 3.75
C LYS A 117 -24.67 11.74 4.43
N LEU A 118 -23.47 11.15 4.40
CA LEU A 118 -23.22 9.89 5.10
C LEU A 118 -23.29 10.12 6.62
N PRO A 119 -23.94 9.22 7.38
CA PRO A 119 -24.02 9.35 8.81
C PRO A 119 -22.65 9.18 9.44
N ILE A 120 -22.33 10.08 10.38
CA ILE A 120 -21.10 10.01 11.17
C ILE A 120 -21.33 9.31 12.50
N SER A 121 -20.27 8.78 13.10
CA SER A 121 -20.33 8.21 14.44
C SER A 121 -20.68 9.27 15.48
N THR A 122 -21.33 8.84 16.56
CA THR A 122 -21.74 9.73 17.67
C THR A 122 -20.55 10.43 18.32
N ALA A 123 -19.44 9.72 18.53
CA ALA A 123 -18.19 10.29 19.04
C ALA A 123 -17.60 11.37 18.11
N LYS A 124 -17.64 11.15 16.79
CA LYS A 124 -17.17 12.14 15.83
C LYS A 124 -18.09 13.36 15.79
N TYR A 125 -19.39 13.18 15.97
CA TYR A 125 -20.34 14.29 16.06
C TYR A 125 -20.10 15.15 17.32
N SER A 126 -19.86 14.54 18.49
CA SER A 126 -19.54 15.30 19.70
C SER A 126 -18.26 16.13 19.56
N ASP A 127 -17.23 15.56 18.93
CA ASP A 127 -15.99 16.28 18.66
C ASP A 127 -16.22 17.46 17.71
N LEU A 128 -17.03 17.26 16.66
CA LEU A 128 -17.37 18.33 15.72
C LEU A 128 -18.20 19.43 16.38
N GLN A 129 -19.11 19.10 17.30
CA GLN A 129 -19.87 20.09 18.07
C GLN A 129 -18.98 20.90 19.01
N PHE A 130 -17.92 20.29 19.54
CA PHE A 130 -16.91 21.01 20.31
C PHE A 130 -16.09 21.95 19.40
N LEU A 131 -15.60 21.44 18.26
CA LEU A 131 -14.77 22.20 17.31
C LEU A 131 -15.52 23.32 16.59
N LYS A 132 -16.84 23.21 16.45
CA LYS A 132 -17.75 24.23 15.89
C LYS A 132 -17.57 25.62 16.51
N LYS A 133 -17.12 25.70 17.76
CA LYS A 133 -16.85 26.97 18.47
C LYS A 133 -15.83 27.84 17.76
N PHE A 134 -14.87 27.24 17.04
CA PHE A 134 -13.83 27.92 16.28
C PHE A 134 -14.24 28.31 14.86
N CYS A 135 -15.44 27.91 14.42
CA CYS A 135 -15.95 28.20 13.08
C CYS A 135 -16.77 29.51 13.02
N ARG A 136 -16.82 30.09 11.82
CA ARG A 136 -17.63 31.27 11.50
C ARG A 136 -19.13 30.98 11.70
N PRO A 137 -19.96 31.96 12.09
CA PRO A 137 -21.38 31.73 12.37
C PRO A 137 -22.17 31.09 11.23
N GLU A 138 -21.82 31.40 9.98
CA GLU A 138 -22.45 30.86 8.77
C GLU A 138 -22.25 29.35 8.63
N THR A 139 -21.07 28.85 8.98
CA THR A 139 -20.73 27.43 8.84
C THR A 139 -21.19 26.58 10.02
N ARG A 140 -21.67 27.20 11.10
CA ARG A 140 -22.18 26.51 12.29
C ARG A 140 -23.44 25.70 11.99
N ARG A 141 -24.34 26.22 11.13
CA ARG A 141 -25.58 25.53 10.72
C ARG A 141 -25.31 24.18 10.07
N TYR A 142 -24.26 24.12 9.23
CA TYR A 142 -23.87 22.89 8.55
C TYR A 142 -23.56 21.74 9.53
N TYR A 143 -22.87 22.03 10.64
CA TYR A 143 -22.49 21.02 11.63
C TYR A 143 -23.67 20.53 12.48
N ASP A 144 -24.70 21.36 12.66
CA ASP A 144 -25.93 20.97 13.37
C ASP A 144 -26.80 20.03 12.53
N GLU A 145 -26.76 20.18 11.21
CA GLU A 145 -27.52 19.38 10.25
C GLU A 145 -26.76 18.11 9.79
N LEU A 146 -25.70 17.71 10.48
CA LEU A 146 -24.96 16.48 10.13
C LEU A 146 -25.72 15.24 10.62
N PRO A 147 -26.05 14.29 9.72
CA PRO A 147 -26.65 13.03 10.13
C PRO A 147 -25.64 12.25 10.97
N HIS A 148 -26.09 11.71 12.08
CA HIS A 148 -25.28 10.95 13.01
C HIS A 148 -26.02 9.67 13.41
N ALA A 149 -25.28 8.64 13.78
CA ALA A 149 -25.81 7.28 14.00
C ALA A 149 -26.94 7.16 15.05
N ALA A 150 -27.13 8.17 15.93
CA ALA A 150 -28.27 8.20 16.85
C ALA A 150 -29.59 8.57 16.14
N ASN A 151 -29.55 9.59 15.26
CA ASN A 151 -30.72 10.04 14.50
C ASN A 151 -31.31 8.96 13.56
N ILE A 152 -30.50 8.02 13.07
CA ILE A 152 -30.98 6.95 12.18
C ILE A 152 -31.81 5.92 12.95
N LYS A 153 -31.45 5.62 14.21
CA LYS A 153 -32.18 4.66 15.04
C LYS A 153 -33.57 5.16 15.43
N ASP A 154 -33.74 6.48 15.58
CA ASP A 154 -35.03 7.08 15.92
C ASP A 154 -35.95 7.23 14.70
N SER A 155 -35.42 7.23 13.48
CA SER A 155 -36.20 7.29 12.24
C SER A 155 -36.68 5.93 11.72
N GLU A 156 -36.08 4.81 12.15
CA GLU A 156 -36.50 3.45 11.77
C GLU A 156 -37.58 2.86 12.69
N VAL A 157 -37.99 3.58 13.74
CA VAL A 157 -38.97 3.14 14.75
C VAL A 157 -40.34 3.84 14.62
N ASN A 158 -40.57 4.63 13.56
CA ASN A 158 -41.88 5.20 13.21
C ASN A 158 -42.36 4.74 11.84
#